data_AF-A0A6G9ZD96-F1
#
_entry.id   AF-A0A6G9ZD96-F1
#
_cell.length_a   1.000
_cell.length_b   1.000
_cell.length_c   1.000
_cell.angle_alpha   90.00
_cell.angle_beta   90.00
_cell.angle_gamma   90.00
#
_symmetry.space_group_name_H-M   'P 1'
#
loop_
_entity.id
_entity.type
_entity.pdbx_description
1 polymer ?
#
loop_
_entity_poly.entity_id
_entity_poly.type
_entity_poly.pdbx_seq_one_letter_code
_entity_poly.pdbx_strand_id
1 'polypeptide(L)'
;MLRIAFVRARTDYDRLIHACAASAATMTALNPVVAECWPAALPGGMATTVDAWHWMSVLAGAFVLALIFRRACHDDRSRFVRRFRWLLLAAIACGPLFFILSSPARAAGGESTIVDVGGWRYDVYGTVYWLPPIIGSFFVLRDAAANWRAAPVALDRLVLCLWCIFQVGILIDATVWVVALASRRIGIQYAGLHRLQHFAAIELEWARVMSLLAVPWALMLAPSLIQVAARALRLDEESRAARQMFPVWQALTAAAPGSMLPQRRITRWFTNPSRRVHRMRVEISDAATFVAAQIHPLPPIADTMIDQFDEADRNAAWSIAEIIMAAERLAARSGKADDPTGEVYTTDVPDVATLVRLWKPVRAMVTDMTATASASSSLRPT
;
A
#
# COMPACT_ATOMS: atom_id res chain seq x y z
N MET A 1 -19.71 10.87 3.74
CA MET A 1 -18.41 10.42 4.28
C MET A 1 -18.36 8.98 4.80
N LEU A 2 -19.48 8.31 5.12
CA LEU A 2 -19.52 6.85 5.47
C LEU A 2 -18.98 5.89 4.38
N ARG A 3 -18.75 6.38 3.15
CA ARG A 3 -18.07 5.63 2.09
C ARG A 3 -16.57 5.38 2.36
N ILE A 4 -15.94 6.08 3.30
CA ILE A 4 -14.50 5.96 3.62
C ILE A 4 -14.12 4.56 4.12
N ALA A 5 -15.02 3.88 4.84
CA ALA A 5 -14.78 2.54 5.38
C ALA A 5 -14.75 1.41 4.31
N PHE A 6 -15.22 1.69 3.09
CA PHE A 6 -15.35 0.68 2.02
C PHE A 6 -14.62 1.04 0.73
N VAL A 7 -13.78 2.08 0.73
CA VAL A 7 -13.04 2.47 -0.48
C VAL A 7 -11.95 1.45 -0.78
N ARG A 8 -12.24 0.47 -1.66
CA ARG A 8 -11.19 -0.28 -2.37
C ARG A 8 -10.19 0.75 -2.89
N ALA A 9 -8.93 0.74 -2.46
CA ALA A 9 -8.01 1.79 -2.87
C ALA A 9 -7.71 1.68 -4.37
N ARG A 10 -8.50 2.41 -5.16
CA ARG A 10 -8.46 2.47 -6.62
C ARG A 10 -7.69 3.71 -7.05
N THR A 11 -7.66 4.75 -6.21
CA THR A 11 -6.96 6.02 -6.47
C THR A 11 -5.78 6.24 -5.51
N ASP A 12 -4.86 7.13 -5.91
CA ASP A 12 -3.75 7.59 -5.04
C ASP A 12 -4.28 8.31 -3.78
N TYR A 13 -5.49 8.90 -3.86
CA TYR A 13 -6.15 9.59 -2.74
C TYR A 13 -6.62 8.58 -1.69
N ASP A 14 -7.21 7.47 -2.11
CA ASP A 14 -7.68 6.40 -1.22
C ASP A 14 -6.51 5.80 -0.43
N ARG A 15 -5.34 5.66 -1.06
CA ARG A 15 -4.13 5.14 -0.40
C ARG A 15 -3.64 6.05 0.72
N LEU A 16 -3.72 7.36 0.53
CA LEU A 16 -3.33 8.35 1.56
C LEU A 16 -4.33 8.35 2.71
N ILE A 17 -5.63 8.21 2.42
CA ILE A 17 -6.67 8.05 3.45
C ILE A 17 -6.39 6.79 4.28
N HIS A 18 -6.10 5.66 3.62
CA HIS A 18 -5.78 4.40 4.30
C HIS A 18 -4.50 4.47 5.13
N ALA A 19 -3.47 5.17 4.64
CA ALA A 19 -2.23 5.36 5.39
C ALA A 19 -2.41 6.28 6.61
N CYS A 20 -3.12 7.39 6.45
CA CYS A 20 -3.52 8.27 7.55
C CYS A 20 -4.31 7.51 8.62
N ALA A 21 -5.26 6.70 8.17
CA ALA A 21 -6.09 5.86 9.01
C ALA A 21 -5.28 4.80 9.77
N ALA A 22 -4.33 4.16 9.09
CA ALA A 22 -3.44 3.19 9.69
C ALA A 22 -2.58 3.82 10.80
N SER A 23 -1.94 4.96 10.51
CA SER A 23 -1.14 5.68 11.50
C SER A 23 -1.97 6.14 12.69
N ALA A 24 -3.19 6.62 12.47
CA ALA A 24 -4.10 7.01 13.54
C ALA A 24 -4.51 5.82 14.43
N ALA A 25 -4.82 4.66 13.84
CA ALA A 25 -5.15 3.47 14.62
C ALA A 25 -3.95 2.93 15.40
N THR A 26 -2.73 2.95 14.82
CA THR A 26 -1.53 2.56 15.55
C THR A 26 -1.20 3.54 16.67
N MET A 27 -1.41 4.84 16.45
CA MET A 27 -1.34 5.85 17.51
C MET A 27 -2.34 5.55 18.65
N THR A 28 -3.57 5.11 18.34
CA THR A 28 -4.53 4.68 19.37
C THR A 28 -4.06 3.45 20.13
N ALA A 29 -3.51 2.46 19.42
CA ALA A 29 -3.01 1.23 20.04
C ALA A 29 -1.76 1.46 20.91
N LEU A 30 -0.93 2.43 20.54
CA LEU A 30 0.26 2.86 21.29
C LEU A 30 -0.04 3.95 22.30
N ASN A 31 -1.32 4.27 22.55
CA ASN A 31 -1.69 5.30 23.51
C ASN A 31 -1.06 4.97 24.87
N PRO A 32 -0.34 5.91 25.52
CA PRO A 32 0.33 5.67 26.81
C PRO A 32 -0.61 5.09 27.87
N VAL A 33 -1.89 5.46 27.87
CA VAL A 33 -2.92 4.91 28.78
C VAL A 33 -3.21 3.42 28.52
N VAL A 34 -3.18 2.99 27.26
CA VAL A 34 -3.31 1.57 26.88
C VAL A 34 -2.01 0.83 27.14
N ALA A 35 -0.87 1.50 26.98
CA ALA A 35 0.45 0.94 27.19
C ALA A 35 0.83 0.79 28.67
N GLU A 36 0.23 1.58 29.57
CA GLU A 36 0.26 1.37 31.02
C GLU A 36 -0.24 -0.03 31.41
N CYS A 37 -1.07 -0.67 30.58
CA CYS A 37 -1.48 -2.06 30.77
C CYS A 37 -0.39 -3.10 30.42
N TRP A 38 0.65 -2.71 29.65
CA TRP A 38 1.73 -3.61 29.18
C TRP A 38 3.15 -3.00 29.20
N PRO A 39 3.59 -2.26 30.24
CA PRO A 39 4.91 -1.62 30.26
C PRO A 39 6.06 -2.63 30.25
N ALA A 40 5.83 -3.85 30.77
CA ALA A 40 6.80 -4.94 30.78
C ALA A 40 7.02 -5.62 29.42
N ALA A 41 6.17 -5.38 28.41
CA ALA A 41 6.22 -6.07 27.13
C ALA A 41 7.20 -5.44 26.13
N LEU A 42 7.69 -4.22 26.37
CA LEU A 42 8.54 -3.49 25.43
C LEU A 42 9.92 -3.16 26.04
N PRO A 43 11.03 -3.47 25.35
CA PRO A 43 12.36 -3.06 25.80
C PRO A 43 12.46 -1.53 25.85
N GLY A 44 12.86 -1.00 27.00
CA GLY A 44 12.92 0.46 27.28
C GLY A 44 11.65 1.06 27.87
N GLY A 45 10.63 0.25 28.18
CA GLY A 45 9.46 0.64 28.99
C GLY A 45 8.64 1.79 28.39
N MET A 46 8.13 2.66 29.27
CA MET A 46 7.22 3.75 28.93
C MET A 46 7.82 4.74 27.93
N ALA A 47 9.11 5.06 28.02
CA ALA A 47 9.79 5.92 27.06
C ALA A 47 9.71 5.37 25.62
N THR A 48 9.93 4.07 25.42
CA THR A 48 9.81 3.43 24.10
C THR A 48 8.40 3.56 23.53
N THR A 49 7.37 3.36 24.37
CA THR A 49 5.98 3.49 23.94
C THR A 49 5.62 4.92 23.58
N VAL A 50 6.01 5.89 24.42
CA VAL A 50 5.77 7.32 24.18
C VAL A 50 6.47 7.78 22.90
N ASP A 51 7.70 7.34 22.65
CA ASP A 51 8.42 7.64 21.41
C ASP A 51 7.73 7.07 20.18
N ALA A 52 7.28 5.82 20.25
CA ALA A 52 6.55 5.18 19.16
C ALA A 52 5.20 5.86 18.91
N TRP A 53 4.51 6.27 19.97
CA TRP A 53 3.26 7.02 19.90
C TRP A 53 3.45 8.36 19.20
N HIS A 54 4.40 9.18 19.66
CA HIS A 54 4.71 10.48 19.04
C HIS A 54 5.18 10.33 17.60
N TRP A 55 5.98 9.31 17.28
CA TRP A 55 6.40 9.02 15.91
C TRP A 55 5.20 8.72 15.00
N MET A 56 4.27 7.89 15.46
CA MET A 56 3.06 7.56 14.69
C MET A 56 2.15 8.78 14.52
N SER A 57 2.07 9.67 15.51
CA SER A 57 1.37 10.96 15.39
C SER A 57 1.97 11.83 14.28
N VAL A 58 3.30 11.95 14.23
CA VAL A 58 4.00 12.71 13.17
C VAL A 58 3.76 12.08 11.78
N LEU A 59 3.82 10.75 11.69
CA LEU A 59 3.51 10.01 10.47
C LEU A 59 2.06 10.22 10.01
N ALA A 60 1.10 10.15 10.93
CA ALA A 60 -0.31 10.44 10.65
C ALA A 60 -0.48 11.86 10.12
N GLY A 61 0.13 12.85 10.80
CA GLY A 61 0.13 14.25 10.37
C GLY A 61 0.72 14.45 8.97
N ALA A 62 1.80 13.74 8.63
CA ALA A 62 2.39 13.77 7.30
C ALA A 62 1.43 13.25 6.21
N PHE A 63 0.66 12.19 6.48
CA PHE A 63 -0.35 11.70 5.55
C PHE A 63 -1.56 12.64 5.42
N VAL A 64 -2.00 13.30 6.51
CA VAL A 64 -3.04 14.34 6.45
C VAL A 64 -2.57 15.51 5.58
N LEU A 65 -1.36 16.02 5.81
CA LEU A 65 -0.77 17.08 4.99
C LEU A 65 -0.63 16.67 3.52
N ALA A 66 -0.30 15.40 3.25
CA ALA A 66 -0.26 14.88 1.90
C ALA A 66 -1.63 14.89 1.20
N LEU A 67 -2.71 14.59 1.91
CA LEU A 67 -4.08 14.72 1.38
C LEU A 67 -4.38 16.16 1.00
N ILE A 68 -4.04 17.12 1.86
CA ILE A 68 -4.22 18.56 1.61
C ILE A 68 -3.40 19.00 0.39
N PHE A 69 -2.13 18.60 0.31
CA PHE A 69 -1.28 18.92 -0.84
C PHE A 69 -1.76 18.27 -2.13
N ARG A 70 -2.32 17.06 -2.07
CA ARG A 70 -2.87 16.40 -3.25
C ARG A 70 -4.09 17.15 -3.78
N ARG A 71 -4.96 17.65 -2.89
CA ARG A 71 -6.08 18.52 -3.25
C ARG A 71 -5.59 19.82 -3.88
N ALA A 72 -4.60 20.47 -3.29
CA ALA A 72 -4.05 21.74 -3.78
C ALA A 72 -3.24 21.61 -5.08
N CYS A 73 -2.62 20.46 -5.34
CA CYS A 73 -1.80 20.20 -6.52
C CYS A 73 -2.51 19.27 -7.52
N HIS A 74 -3.82 19.47 -7.74
CA HIS A 74 -4.65 18.60 -8.58
C HIS A 74 -4.00 18.33 -9.96
N ASP A 75 -3.46 19.38 -10.58
CA ASP A 75 -2.98 19.35 -11.97
C ASP A 75 -1.50 18.96 -12.12
N ASP A 76 -0.70 18.97 -11.04
CA ASP A 76 0.73 18.65 -11.11
C ASP A 76 1.14 17.51 -10.17
N ARG A 77 0.98 16.29 -10.69
CA ARG A 77 1.37 15.05 -10.00
C ARG A 77 2.86 15.03 -9.64
N SER A 78 3.73 15.64 -10.45
CA SER A 78 5.18 15.60 -10.23
C SER A 78 5.59 16.45 -9.02
N ARG A 79 4.96 17.63 -8.86
CA ARG A 79 5.14 18.49 -7.68
C ARG A 79 4.61 17.83 -6.42
N PHE A 80 3.43 17.19 -6.50
CA PHE A 80 2.87 16.43 -5.37
C PHE A 80 3.82 15.32 -4.90
N VAL A 81 4.27 14.43 -5.80
CA VAL A 81 5.13 13.29 -5.44
C VAL A 81 6.44 13.76 -4.81
N ARG A 82 7.05 14.82 -5.34
CA ARG A 82 8.29 15.39 -4.82
C ARG A 82 8.12 15.93 -3.40
N ARG A 83 7.09 16.75 -3.17
CA ARG A 83 6.79 17.32 -1.85
C ARG A 83 6.43 16.26 -0.84
N PHE A 84 5.59 15.30 -1.22
CA PHE A 84 5.20 14.20 -0.35
C PHE A 84 6.39 13.31 0.02
N ARG A 85 7.30 13.03 -0.92
CA ARG A 85 8.52 12.27 -0.63
C ARG A 85 9.37 12.96 0.44
N TRP A 86 9.59 14.27 0.34
CA TRP A 86 10.35 15.00 1.35
C TRP A 86 9.65 15.02 2.71
N LEU A 87 8.34 15.22 2.72
CA LEU A 87 7.54 15.18 3.94
C LEU A 87 7.59 13.80 4.62
N LEU A 88 7.46 12.72 3.85
CA LEU A 88 7.53 11.35 4.34
C LEU A 88 8.93 11.01 4.86
N LEU A 89 9.99 11.41 4.15
CA LEU A 89 11.36 11.22 4.61
C LEU A 89 11.62 11.96 5.92
N ALA A 90 11.13 13.19 6.07
CA ALA A 90 11.23 13.94 7.31
C ALA A 90 10.50 13.23 8.46
N ALA A 91 9.27 12.76 8.23
CA ALA A 91 8.49 12.02 9.23
C ALA A 91 9.14 10.69 9.64
N ILE A 92 9.73 9.95 8.69
CA ILE A 92 10.48 8.73 8.98
C ILE A 92 11.73 9.05 9.82
N ALA A 93 12.45 10.13 9.49
CA ALA A 93 13.65 10.54 10.24
C ALA A 93 13.33 10.99 11.69
N CYS A 94 12.11 11.47 11.96
CA CYS A 94 11.69 11.84 13.31
C CYS A 94 11.68 10.64 14.27
N GLY A 95 11.40 9.43 13.79
CA GLY A 95 11.37 8.22 14.64
C GLY A 95 12.72 7.97 15.33
N PRO A 96 13.80 7.67 14.58
CA PRO A 96 15.14 7.51 15.15
C PRO A 96 15.57 8.71 15.99
N LEU A 97 15.20 9.93 15.59
CA LEU A 97 15.50 11.13 16.36
C LEU A 97 14.83 11.12 17.75
N PHE A 98 13.54 10.78 17.84
CA PHE A 98 12.86 10.63 19.12
C PHE A 98 13.57 9.61 20.00
N PHE A 99 13.89 8.43 19.46
CA PHE A 99 14.66 7.43 20.20
C PHE A 99 16.02 7.95 20.67
N ILE A 100 16.78 8.66 19.83
CA ILE A 100 18.09 9.19 20.23
C ILE A 100 17.95 10.21 21.36
N LEU A 101 16.98 11.12 21.25
CA LEU A 101 16.74 12.19 22.24
C LEU A 101 16.28 11.64 23.59
N SER A 102 15.45 10.60 23.60
CA SER A 102 14.95 9.93 24.81
C SER A 102 15.85 8.80 25.32
N SER A 103 17.03 8.60 24.73
CA SER A 103 17.96 7.56 25.18
C SER A 103 18.32 7.62 26.67
N PRO A 104 18.46 8.79 27.33
CA PRO A 104 18.67 8.84 28.78
C PRO A 104 17.46 8.37 29.58
N ALA A 105 16.23 8.61 29.10
CA ALA A 105 15.00 8.19 29.77
C ALA A 105 14.90 6.66 29.78
N ARG A 106 15.19 6.03 28.63
CA ARG A 106 15.23 4.56 28.54
C ARG A 106 16.33 3.93 29.38
N ALA A 107 17.45 4.62 29.58
CA ALA A 107 18.53 4.16 30.43
C ALA A 107 18.21 4.31 31.93
N ALA A 108 17.33 5.25 32.29
CA ALA A 108 16.93 5.53 33.68
C ALA A 108 15.90 4.54 34.26
N GLY A 109 15.36 3.62 33.46
CA GLY A 109 14.40 2.60 33.88
C GLY A 109 13.06 2.70 33.14
N GLY A 110 12.18 1.72 33.36
CA GLY A 110 10.97 1.51 32.55
C GLY A 110 9.84 2.54 32.74
N GLU A 111 9.93 3.45 33.72
CA GLU A 111 8.87 4.42 34.05
C GLU A 111 9.22 5.87 33.65
N SER A 112 10.50 6.16 33.37
CA SER A 112 10.93 7.52 33.01
C SER A 112 10.62 7.83 31.55
N THR A 113 10.22 9.06 31.27
CA THR A 113 9.97 9.61 29.94
C THR A 113 10.91 10.77 29.62
N ILE A 114 10.91 11.24 28.36
CA ILE A 114 11.70 12.43 27.96
C ILE A 114 11.35 13.68 28.77
N VAL A 115 10.13 13.77 29.31
CA VAL A 115 9.68 14.86 30.18
C VAL A 115 10.51 14.90 31.45
N ASP A 116 10.75 13.73 32.05
CA ASP A 116 11.46 13.57 33.32
C ASP A 116 12.97 13.85 33.18
N VAL A 117 13.54 13.50 32.03
CA VAL A 117 14.94 13.83 31.69
C VAL A 117 15.12 15.34 31.50
N GLY A 118 14.13 16.01 30.90
CA GLY A 118 14.15 17.44 30.67
C GLY A 118 15.34 17.94 29.83
N GLY A 119 15.74 19.18 30.07
CA GLY A 119 16.84 19.84 29.37
C GLY A 119 16.61 20.09 27.88
N TRP A 120 17.68 20.39 27.15
CA TRP A 120 17.62 20.73 25.72
C TRP A 120 17.08 19.60 24.84
N ARG A 121 17.26 18.33 25.27
CA ARG A 121 16.75 17.17 24.54
C ARG A 121 15.23 17.17 24.49
N TYR A 122 14.59 17.48 25.62
CA TYR A 122 13.14 17.66 25.70
C TYR A 122 12.66 18.83 24.82
N ASP A 123 13.37 19.95 24.82
CA ASP A 123 13.02 21.11 23.98
C ASP A 123 13.02 20.75 22.49
N VAL A 124 14.07 20.07 22.01
CA VAL A 124 14.18 19.62 20.61
C VAL A 124 13.11 18.59 20.30
N TYR A 125 12.90 17.63 21.19
CA TYR A 125 11.88 16.58 21.05
C TYR A 125 10.49 17.19 20.87
N GLY A 126 10.08 18.06 21.80
CA GLY A 126 8.78 18.71 21.76
C GLY A 126 8.62 19.61 20.54
N THR A 127 9.67 20.31 20.11
CA THR A 127 9.63 21.12 18.88
C THR A 127 9.36 20.26 17.64
N VAL A 128 10.08 19.14 17.50
CA VAL A 128 9.91 18.22 16.36
C VAL A 128 8.53 17.58 16.37
N TYR A 129 8.01 17.25 17.55
CA TYR A 129 6.68 16.68 17.71
C TYR A 129 5.55 17.69 17.40
N TRP A 130 5.62 18.91 17.94
CA TRP A 130 4.54 19.90 17.85
C TRP A 130 4.50 20.68 16.54
N LEU A 131 5.64 20.85 15.86
CA LEU A 131 5.71 21.67 14.65
C LEU A 131 4.81 21.15 13.51
N PRO A 132 4.79 19.85 13.16
CA PRO A 132 3.88 19.33 12.14
C PRO A 132 2.38 19.54 12.44
N PRO A 133 1.84 19.23 13.65
CA PRO A 133 0.45 19.50 13.97
C PRO A 133 0.11 21.00 13.90
N ILE A 134 0.97 21.90 14.40
CA ILE A 134 0.73 23.35 14.29
C ILE A 134 0.55 23.78 12.83
N ILE A 135 1.49 23.37 11.97
CA ILE A 135 1.46 23.69 10.54
C ILE A 135 0.20 23.06 9.89
N GLY A 136 -0.09 21.80 10.21
CA GLY A 136 -1.27 21.09 9.72
C GLY A 136 -2.59 21.77 10.10
N SER A 137 -2.75 22.13 11.38
CA SER A 137 -3.92 22.84 11.89
C SER A 137 -4.15 24.16 11.17
N PHE A 138 -3.09 24.94 10.91
CA PHE A 138 -3.22 26.18 10.14
C PHE A 138 -3.73 25.94 8.72
N PHE A 139 -3.19 24.95 8.00
CA PHE A 139 -3.64 24.63 6.64
C PHE A 139 -5.07 24.10 6.61
N VAL A 140 -5.43 23.25 7.56
CA VAL A 140 -6.78 22.69 7.68
C VAL A 140 -7.79 23.78 7.99
N LEU A 141 -7.53 24.64 8.98
CA LEU A 141 -8.45 25.72 9.34
C LEU A 141 -8.63 26.71 8.19
N ARG A 142 -7.55 27.03 7.46
CA ARG A 142 -7.61 27.84 6.25
C ARG A 142 -8.47 27.20 5.16
N ASP A 143 -8.29 25.91 4.90
CA ASP A 143 -9.08 25.17 3.90
C ASP A 143 -10.55 25.07 4.34
N ALA A 144 -10.81 24.83 5.62
CA ALA A 144 -12.16 24.78 6.17
C ALA A 144 -12.89 26.13 6.03
N ALA A 145 -12.22 27.25 6.35
CA ALA A 145 -12.77 28.59 6.16
C ALA A 145 -13.11 28.87 4.69
N ALA A 146 -12.23 28.49 3.76
CA ALA A 146 -12.44 28.67 2.33
C ALA A 146 -13.62 27.83 1.79
N ASN A 147 -13.81 26.61 2.32
CA ASN A 147 -14.83 25.68 1.86
C ASN A 147 -16.13 25.73 2.66
N TRP A 148 -16.21 26.52 3.73
CA TRP A 148 -17.38 26.57 4.63
C TRP A 148 -18.69 26.86 3.88
N ARG A 149 -18.65 27.80 2.93
CA ARG A 149 -19.81 28.17 2.11
C ARG A 149 -20.13 27.15 1.01
N ALA A 150 -19.16 26.34 0.62
CA ALA A 150 -19.30 25.33 -0.43
C ALA A 150 -19.85 23.99 0.10
N ALA A 151 -19.93 23.80 1.43
CA ALA A 151 -20.49 22.59 2.04
C ALA A 151 -22.03 22.56 1.86
N PRO A 152 -22.57 21.64 1.03
CA PRO A 152 -23.96 21.68 0.59
C PRO A 152 -24.94 21.08 1.61
N VAL A 153 -24.49 20.18 2.49
CA VAL A 153 -25.33 19.46 3.45
C VAL A 153 -24.96 19.81 4.89
N ALA A 154 -25.96 19.87 5.79
CA ALA A 154 -25.76 20.16 7.21
C ALA A 154 -24.78 19.17 7.89
N LEU A 155 -24.79 17.90 7.47
CA LEU A 155 -23.85 16.89 7.94
C LEU A 155 -22.40 17.24 7.58
N ASP A 156 -22.15 17.74 6.36
CA ASP A 156 -20.79 18.13 5.93
C ASP A 156 -20.29 19.34 6.73
N ARG A 157 -21.19 20.29 7.04
CA ARG A 157 -20.88 21.44 7.91
C ARG A 157 -20.62 21.01 9.35
N LEU A 158 -21.37 20.05 9.89
CA LEU A 158 -21.14 19.49 11.22
C LEU A 158 -19.77 18.82 11.28
N VAL A 159 -19.42 17.99 10.29
CA VAL A 159 -18.11 17.35 10.21
C VAL A 159 -17.00 18.41 10.12
N LEU A 160 -17.18 19.45 9.31
CA LEU A 160 -16.23 20.53 9.18
C LEU A 160 -16.05 21.30 10.51
N CYS A 161 -17.14 21.57 11.23
CA CYS A 161 -17.11 22.14 12.58
C CYS A 161 -16.34 21.28 13.57
N LEU A 162 -16.65 19.98 13.64
CA LEU A 162 -15.97 19.05 14.54
C LEU A 162 -14.48 18.98 14.22
N TRP A 163 -14.12 19.00 12.93
CA TRP A 163 -12.73 19.05 12.50
C TRP A 163 -12.05 20.35 12.92
N CYS A 164 -12.68 21.51 12.73
CA CYS A 164 -12.16 22.80 13.19
C CYS A 164 -11.94 22.85 14.70
N ILE A 165 -12.93 22.38 15.49
CA ILE A 165 -12.83 22.30 16.95
C ILE A 165 -11.63 21.45 17.36
N PHE A 166 -11.45 20.29 16.73
CA PHE A 166 -10.30 19.42 16.98
C PHE A 166 -8.96 20.12 16.69
N GLN A 167 -8.85 20.85 15.57
CA GLN A 167 -7.62 21.60 15.24
C GLN A 167 -7.36 22.78 16.20
N VAL A 168 -8.41 23.47 16.65
CA VAL A 168 -8.27 24.53 17.67
C VAL A 168 -7.77 23.94 18.98
N GLY A 169 -8.27 22.76 19.38
CA GLY A 169 -7.75 22.02 20.53
C GLY A 169 -6.25 21.74 20.43
N ILE A 170 -5.78 21.25 19.27
CA ILE A 170 -4.35 21.03 19.00
C ILE A 170 -3.54 22.33 19.14
N LEU A 171 -4.04 23.45 18.62
CA LEU A 171 -3.35 24.74 18.70
C LEU A 171 -3.30 25.30 20.13
N ILE A 172 -4.34 25.11 20.92
CA ILE A 172 -4.36 25.49 22.34
C ILE A 172 -3.28 24.70 23.08
N ASP A 173 -3.23 23.39 22.88
CA ASP A 173 -2.25 22.51 23.53
C ASP A 173 -0.81 22.87 23.14
N ALA A 174 -0.57 23.06 21.84
CA ALA A 174 0.71 23.55 21.33
C ALA A 174 1.11 24.92 21.93
N THR A 175 0.13 25.82 22.13
CA THR A 175 0.38 27.14 22.74
C THR A 175 0.79 27.00 24.21
N VAL A 176 0.11 26.14 24.97
CA VAL A 176 0.48 25.83 26.36
C VAL A 176 1.91 25.29 26.41
N TRP A 177 2.27 24.38 25.51
CA TRP A 177 3.63 23.85 25.42
C TRP A 177 4.67 24.92 25.08
N VAL A 178 4.40 25.79 24.10
CA VAL A 178 5.32 26.91 23.73
C VAL A 178 5.51 27.87 24.90
N VAL A 179 4.43 28.22 25.61
CA VAL A 179 4.50 29.08 26.80
C VAL A 179 5.31 28.41 27.91
N ALA A 180 5.15 27.11 28.10
CA ALA A 180 5.91 26.35 29.09
C ALA A 180 7.41 26.34 28.75
N LEU A 181 7.75 26.12 27.48
CA LEU A 181 9.12 26.17 26.97
C LEU A 181 9.76 27.55 27.17
N ALA A 182 9.05 28.61 26.78
CA ALA A 182 9.54 29.99 26.90
C ALA A 182 9.78 30.38 28.37
N SER A 183 8.84 30.03 29.26
CA SER A 183 8.94 30.31 30.69
C SER A 183 10.16 29.63 31.32
N ARG A 184 10.45 28.37 30.92
CA ARG A 184 11.63 27.63 31.37
C ARG A 184 12.95 28.31 30.97
N ARG A 185 13.02 28.88 29.76
CA ARG A 185 14.24 29.56 29.27
C ARG A 185 14.52 30.90 29.93
N ILE A 186 13.49 31.58 30.42
CA ILE A 186 13.61 32.87 31.11
C ILE A 186 13.83 32.66 32.62
N GLY A 187 13.96 31.41 33.08
CA GLY A 187 14.20 31.09 34.49
C GLY A 187 12.97 31.27 35.39
N ILE A 188 11.79 31.47 34.80
CA ILE A 188 10.55 31.63 35.57
C ILE A 188 10.03 30.24 35.94
N GLN A 189 10.42 29.77 37.12
CA GLN A 189 9.88 28.55 37.72
C GLN A 189 8.50 28.83 38.32
N TYR A 190 7.48 28.91 37.46
CA TYR A 190 6.11 28.97 37.94
C TYR A 190 5.76 27.63 38.61
N ALA A 191 5.47 27.62 39.91
CA ALA A 191 4.81 26.48 40.57
C ALA A 191 3.45 26.15 39.92
N GLY A 192 2.83 27.15 39.26
CA GLY A 192 1.68 26.99 38.37
C GLY A 192 2.00 26.35 37.01
N LEU A 193 3.24 26.42 36.51
CA LEU A 193 3.69 25.69 35.31
C LEU A 193 3.77 24.20 35.60
N HIS A 194 4.18 23.80 36.80
CA HIS A 194 4.12 22.41 37.23
C HIS A 194 2.66 21.92 37.32
N ARG A 195 1.71 22.82 37.64
CA ARG A 195 0.24 22.57 37.56
C ARG A 195 -0.31 22.58 36.13
N LEU A 196 0.25 23.39 35.22
CA LEU A 196 -0.01 23.37 33.77
C LEU A 196 0.67 22.17 33.07
N GLN A 197 1.71 21.61 33.66
CA GLN A 197 2.26 20.31 33.31
C GLN A 197 1.46 19.18 33.98
N HIS A 198 0.80 19.44 35.12
CA HIS A 198 -0.27 18.58 35.69
C HIS A 198 -1.62 18.75 34.98
N PHE A 199 -1.76 19.68 34.03
CA PHE A 199 -2.76 19.50 32.98
C PHE A 199 -2.46 18.24 32.17
N ALA A 200 -1.30 17.58 32.30
CA ALA A 200 -1.09 16.20 31.84
C ALA A 200 -2.02 15.17 32.53
N ALA A 201 -2.57 15.44 33.72
CA ALA A 201 -3.63 14.63 34.30
C ALA A 201 -4.98 14.85 33.59
N ILE A 202 -5.21 16.09 33.13
CA ILE A 202 -6.30 16.45 32.22
C ILE A 202 -5.99 15.95 30.80
N GLU A 203 -4.74 15.84 30.35
CA GLU A 203 -4.33 15.16 29.12
C GLU A 203 -4.45 13.66 29.26
N LEU A 204 -4.36 13.07 30.45
CA LEU A 204 -4.63 11.64 30.66
C LEU A 204 -6.14 11.38 30.56
N GLU A 205 -6.97 12.26 31.11
CA GLU A 205 -8.43 12.22 30.93
C GLU A 205 -8.88 12.58 29.51
N TRP A 206 -8.28 13.60 28.89
CA TRP A 206 -8.48 13.92 27.47
C TRP A 206 -7.90 12.85 26.57
N ALA A 207 -6.76 12.24 26.91
CA ALA A 207 -6.22 11.09 26.19
C ALA A 207 -7.18 9.93 26.31
N ARG A 208 -7.76 9.65 27.48
CA ARG A 208 -8.82 8.64 27.68
C ARG A 208 -10.08 8.95 26.86
N VAL A 209 -10.55 10.19 26.85
CA VAL A 209 -11.69 10.65 26.04
C VAL A 209 -11.37 10.58 24.54
N MET A 210 -10.16 10.97 24.15
CA MET A 210 -9.66 10.86 22.78
C MET A 210 -9.40 9.40 22.39
N SER A 211 -9.02 8.51 23.31
CA SER A 211 -8.94 7.05 23.09
C SER A 211 -10.33 6.50 22.78
N LEU A 212 -11.34 6.90 23.56
CA LEU A 212 -12.73 6.50 23.36
C LEU A 212 -13.30 7.01 22.04
N LEU A 213 -12.89 8.19 21.58
CA LEU A 213 -13.21 8.69 20.24
C LEU A 213 -12.37 8.01 19.15
N ALA A 214 -11.13 7.63 19.46
CA ALA A 214 -10.21 7.01 18.51
C ALA A 214 -10.49 5.52 18.28
N VAL A 215 -11.23 4.83 19.17
CA VAL A 215 -11.72 3.45 18.96
C VAL A 215 -12.74 3.38 17.80
N PRO A 216 -13.80 4.20 17.74
CA PRO A 216 -14.67 4.32 16.57
C PRO A 216 -13.89 4.65 15.29
N TRP A 217 -12.92 5.56 15.35
CA TRP A 217 -12.05 5.84 14.21
C TRP A 217 -11.23 4.61 13.81
N ALA A 218 -10.57 3.93 14.74
CA ALA A 218 -9.81 2.71 14.47
C ALA A 218 -10.68 1.57 13.94
N LEU A 219 -11.91 1.40 14.44
CA LEU A 219 -12.89 0.40 13.98
C LEU A 219 -13.44 0.72 12.59
N MET A 220 -13.78 1.99 12.31
CA MET A 220 -14.18 2.44 10.96
C MET A 220 -13.04 2.26 9.94
N LEU A 221 -11.81 2.19 10.41
CA LEU A 221 -10.59 2.12 9.61
C LEU A 221 -9.89 0.75 9.62
N ALA A 222 -10.37 -0.20 10.42
CA ALA A 222 -9.82 -1.55 10.48
C ALA A 222 -9.91 -2.31 9.14
N PRO A 223 -11.01 -2.22 8.35
CA PRO A 223 -11.07 -2.89 7.04
C PRO A 223 -10.01 -2.36 6.06
N SER A 224 -9.75 -1.07 6.12
CA SER A 224 -8.75 -0.34 5.35
C SER A 224 -7.32 -0.79 5.71
N LEU A 225 -7.04 -0.91 7.00
CA LEU A 225 -5.79 -1.46 7.53
C LEU A 225 -5.54 -2.90 7.10
N ILE A 226 -6.57 -3.76 7.20
CA ILE A 226 -6.49 -5.16 6.75
C ILE A 226 -6.18 -5.22 5.26
N GLN A 227 -6.78 -4.36 4.43
CA GLN A 227 -6.48 -4.28 3.00
C GLN A 227 -5.05 -3.80 2.71
N VAL A 228 -4.54 -2.82 3.45
CA VAL A 228 -3.16 -2.33 3.31
C VAL A 228 -2.16 -3.41 3.74
N ALA A 229 -2.38 -4.07 4.87
CA ALA A 229 -1.56 -5.16 5.35
C ALA A 229 -1.58 -6.35 4.37
N ALA A 230 -2.76 -6.73 3.86
CA ALA A 230 -2.90 -7.76 2.84
C ALA A 230 -2.13 -7.40 1.56
N ARG A 231 -2.13 -6.14 1.12
CA ARG A 231 -1.35 -5.69 -0.05
C ARG A 231 0.15 -5.66 0.21
N ALA A 232 0.57 -5.22 1.39
CA ALA A 232 1.99 -5.23 1.79
C ALA A 232 2.55 -6.66 1.82
N LEU A 233 1.76 -7.60 2.33
CA LEU A 233 2.07 -9.04 2.33
C LEU A 233 1.78 -9.74 0.99
N ARG A 234 1.32 -9.00 -0.04
CA ARG A 234 0.93 -9.52 -1.36
C ARG A 234 -0.14 -10.63 -1.29
N LEU A 235 -0.98 -10.63 -0.26
CA LEU A 235 -2.10 -11.55 -0.06
C LEU A 235 -3.39 -11.06 -0.73
N ASP A 236 -3.38 -9.84 -1.26
CA ASP A 236 -4.50 -9.26 -1.99
C ASP A 236 -4.82 -10.03 -3.27
N GLU A 237 -6.09 -9.96 -3.68
CA GLU A 237 -6.64 -10.66 -4.84
C GLU A 237 -5.89 -10.32 -6.13
N GLU A 238 -5.47 -9.06 -6.29
CA GLU A 238 -4.75 -8.57 -7.47
C GLU A 238 -3.31 -9.15 -7.52
N SER A 239 -2.62 -9.24 -6.38
CA SER A 239 -1.32 -9.93 -6.30
C SER A 239 -1.41 -11.43 -6.53
N ARG A 240 -2.50 -12.08 -6.07
CA ARG A 240 -2.78 -13.50 -6.39
C ARG A 240 -3.04 -13.69 -7.88
N ALA A 241 -3.89 -12.86 -8.48
CA ALA A 241 -4.15 -12.88 -9.91
C ALA A 241 -2.87 -12.69 -10.72
N ALA A 242 -2.03 -11.69 -10.38
CA ALA A 242 -0.76 -11.47 -11.07
C ALA A 242 0.18 -12.68 -10.99
N ARG A 243 0.22 -13.39 -9.85
CA ARG A 243 1.01 -14.63 -9.69
C ARG A 243 0.48 -15.77 -10.54
N GLN A 244 -0.84 -15.95 -10.62
CA GLN A 244 -1.45 -16.98 -11.47
C GLN A 244 -1.25 -16.71 -12.95
N MET A 245 -1.27 -15.43 -13.36
CA MET A 245 -1.08 -15.02 -14.76
C MET A 245 0.39 -15.03 -15.20
N PHE A 246 1.34 -14.97 -14.26
CA PHE A 246 2.76 -14.80 -14.57
C PHE A 246 3.36 -15.91 -15.46
N PRO A 247 3.09 -17.21 -15.23
CA PRO A 247 3.61 -18.27 -16.10
C PRO A 247 3.12 -18.16 -17.55
N VAL A 248 1.83 -17.83 -17.74
CA VAL A 248 1.22 -17.63 -19.06
C VAL A 248 1.84 -16.42 -19.75
N TRP A 249 1.90 -15.30 -19.04
CA TRP A 249 2.49 -14.06 -19.51
C TRP A 249 3.95 -14.26 -19.94
N GLN A 250 4.75 -14.94 -19.13
CA GLN A 250 6.16 -15.17 -19.42
C GLN A 250 6.36 -16.03 -20.68
N ALA A 251 5.59 -17.11 -20.84
CA ALA A 251 5.70 -17.99 -21.99
C ALA A 251 5.29 -17.29 -23.30
N LEU A 252 4.15 -16.61 -23.31
CA LEU A 252 3.63 -15.95 -24.51
C LEU A 252 4.46 -14.72 -24.89
N THR A 253 4.88 -13.89 -23.93
CA THR A 253 5.68 -12.70 -24.24
C THR A 253 7.12 -13.04 -24.62
N ALA A 254 7.66 -14.19 -24.19
CA ALA A 254 8.93 -14.70 -24.70
C ALA A 254 8.83 -15.13 -26.18
N ALA A 255 7.69 -15.70 -26.58
CA ALA A 255 7.40 -16.07 -27.96
C ALA A 255 7.09 -14.85 -28.86
N ALA A 256 6.50 -13.80 -28.28
CA ALA A 256 6.10 -12.58 -28.98
C ALA A 256 6.71 -11.31 -28.33
N PRO A 257 8.04 -11.09 -28.40
CA PRO A 257 8.67 -9.97 -27.71
C PRO A 257 8.18 -8.60 -28.21
N GLY A 258 7.67 -8.51 -29.43
CA GLY A 258 7.10 -7.29 -30.02
C GLY A 258 5.74 -6.87 -29.44
N SER A 259 5.02 -7.73 -28.72
CA SER A 259 3.73 -7.39 -28.09
C SER A 259 3.90 -6.77 -26.69
N MET A 260 5.13 -6.66 -26.20
CA MET A 260 5.39 -6.01 -24.91
C MET A 260 5.30 -4.49 -25.01
N LEU A 261 4.46 -3.88 -24.16
CA LEU A 261 4.43 -2.42 -24.05
C LEU A 261 5.75 -1.90 -23.45
N PRO A 262 6.41 -0.89 -24.04
CA PRO A 262 7.68 -0.39 -23.51
C PRO A 262 7.55 0.07 -22.05
N GLN A 263 8.32 -0.55 -21.15
CA GLN A 263 8.36 -0.15 -19.74
C GLN A 263 9.08 1.19 -19.60
N ARG A 264 8.34 2.27 -19.32
CA ARG A 264 8.96 3.48 -18.75
C ARG A 264 9.62 3.11 -17.41
N ARG A 265 10.94 3.30 -17.31
CA ARG A 265 11.77 2.95 -16.13
C ARG A 265 11.24 3.53 -14.80
N ILE A 266 10.50 4.63 -14.84
CA ILE A 266 9.94 5.35 -13.67
C ILE A 266 8.78 4.57 -13.00
N THR A 267 8.19 3.60 -13.68
CA THR A 267 6.96 2.91 -13.23
C THR A 267 7.20 1.67 -12.36
N ARG A 268 8.45 1.21 -12.19
CA ARG A 268 8.77 -0.06 -11.50
C ARG A 268 8.46 -0.07 -10.00
N TRP A 269 8.42 1.08 -9.35
CA TRP A 269 8.28 1.16 -7.88
C TRP A 269 6.89 1.56 -7.39
N PHE A 270 5.99 2.00 -8.29
CA PHE A 270 4.66 2.53 -7.92
C PHE A 270 3.51 2.00 -8.78
N THR A 271 3.70 0.91 -9.54
CA THR A 271 2.62 0.31 -10.32
C THR A 271 1.57 -0.27 -9.39
N ASN A 272 0.37 0.32 -9.44
CA ASN A 272 -0.83 -0.22 -8.80
C ASN A 272 -1.00 -1.71 -9.18
N PRO A 273 -1.18 -2.64 -8.23
CA PRO A 273 -1.38 -4.06 -8.54
C PRO A 273 -2.48 -4.28 -9.60
N SER A 274 -3.61 -3.56 -9.50
CA SER A 274 -4.65 -3.54 -10.54
C SER A 274 -4.15 -3.15 -11.94
N ARG A 275 -3.30 -2.13 -12.05
CA ARG A 275 -2.71 -1.73 -13.33
C ARG A 275 -1.74 -2.78 -13.86
N ARG A 276 -1.01 -3.47 -12.97
CA ARG A 276 -0.13 -4.58 -13.34
C ARG A 276 -0.94 -5.75 -13.88
N VAL A 277 -2.01 -6.15 -13.19
CA VAL A 277 -2.92 -7.22 -13.64
C VAL A 277 -3.57 -6.85 -14.98
N HIS A 278 -4.10 -5.63 -15.11
CA HIS A 278 -4.71 -5.18 -16.36
C HIS A 278 -3.71 -5.19 -17.52
N ARG A 279 -2.49 -4.69 -17.30
CA ARG A 279 -1.42 -4.75 -18.30
C ARG A 279 -1.08 -6.18 -18.70
N MET A 280 -0.93 -7.09 -17.72
CA MET A 280 -0.67 -8.50 -18.01
C MET A 280 -1.80 -9.14 -18.81
N ARG A 281 -3.07 -8.78 -18.57
CA ARG A 281 -4.21 -9.25 -19.37
C ARG A 281 -4.10 -8.81 -20.83
N VAL A 282 -3.79 -7.54 -21.07
CA VAL A 282 -3.61 -7.00 -22.42
C VAL A 282 -2.44 -7.68 -23.11
N GLU A 283 -1.27 -7.73 -22.47
CA GLU A 283 -0.07 -8.35 -23.04
C GLU A 283 -0.25 -9.86 -23.30
N ILE A 284 -0.98 -10.59 -22.44
CA ILE A 284 -1.35 -12.00 -22.69
C ILE A 284 -2.26 -12.10 -23.92
N SER A 285 -3.30 -11.27 -24.01
CA SER A 285 -4.25 -11.30 -25.12
C SER A 285 -3.53 -11.03 -26.44
N ASP A 286 -2.75 -9.96 -26.52
CA ASP A 286 -2.03 -9.55 -27.73
C ASP A 286 -0.99 -10.61 -28.14
N ALA A 287 -0.24 -11.15 -27.17
CA ALA A 287 0.73 -12.21 -27.43
C ALA A 287 0.05 -13.53 -27.85
N ALA A 288 -1.08 -13.89 -27.24
CA ALA A 288 -1.83 -15.09 -27.60
C ALA A 288 -2.36 -15.00 -29.04
N THR A 289 -2.90 -13.84 -29.45
CA THR A 289 -3.35 -13.62 -30.83
C THR A 289 -2.19 -13.74 -31.83
N PHE A 290 -1.02 -13.20 -31.51
CA PHE A 290 0.17 -13.36 -32.37
C PHE A 290 0.61 -14.83 -32.47
N VAL A 291 0.70 -15.54 -31.35
CA VAL A 291 1.13 -16.95 -31.30
C VAL A 291 0.10 -17.86 -32.00
N ALA A 292 -1.19 -17.58 -31.86
CA ALA A 292 -2.26 -18.34 -32.50
C ALA A 292 -2.20 -18.27 -34.04
N ALA A 293 -1.61 -17.22 -34.60
CA ALA A 293 -1.36 -17.12 -36.04
C ALA A 293 -0.18 -17.99 -36.52
N GLN A 294 0.51 -18.71 -35.63
CA GLN A 294 1.72 -19.50 -35.89
C GLN A 294 1.55 -20.97 -35.46
N ILE A 295 0.31 -21.41 -35.27
CA ILE A 295 -0.02 -22.77 -34.86
C ILE A 295 0.16 -23.76 -36.00
N HIS A 296 0.36 -25.02 -35.62
CA HIS A 296 0.35 -26.16 -36.53
C HIS A 296 -0.53 -27.25 -35.92
N PRO A 297 -1.04 -28.18 -36.75
CA PRO A 297 -1.86 -29.29 -36.27
C PRO A 297 -1.15 -30.07 -35.15
N LEU A 298 -1.90 -30.40 -34.10
CA LEU A 298 -1.41 -31.27 -33.04
C LEU A 298 -1.11 -32.68 -33.59
N PRO A 299 -0.16 -33.41 -33.00
CA PRO A 299 0.09 -34.80 -33.36
C PRO A 299 -1.11 -35.68 -32.96
N PRO A 300 -1.36 -36.82 -33.64
CA PRO A 300 -2.55 -37.66 -33.39
C PRO A 300 -2.72 -38.17 -31.95
N ILE A 301 -1.62 -38.28 -31.20
CA ILE A 301 -1.66 -38.66 -29.78
C ILE A 301 -2.40 -37.63 -28.91
N ALA A 302 -2.52 -36.38 -29.38
CA ALA A 302 -3.21 -35.31 -28.68
C ALA A 302 -4.70 -35.61 -28.50
N ASP A 303 -5.36 -36.28 -29.46
CA ASP A 303 -6.77 -36.67 -29.37
C ASP A 303 -7.05 -37.44 -28.08
N THR A 304 -6.24 -38.48 -27.83
CA THR A 304 -6.40 -39.36 -26.66
C THR A 304 -6.07 -38.64 -25.34
N MET A 305 -5.15 -37.69 -25.36
CA MET A 305 -4.78 -36.92 -24.16
C MET A 305 -5.81 -35.83 -23.84
N ILE A 306 -6.40 -35.19 -24.85
CA ILE A 306 -7.41 -34.14 -24.69
C ILE A 306 -8.75 -34.73 -24.22
N ASP A 307 -9.05 -35.98 -24.58
CA ASP A 307 -10.24 -36.69 -24.07
C ASP A 307 -10.28 -36.86 -22.54
N GLN A 308 -9.12 -36.70 -21.87
CA GLN A 308 -9.02 -36.72 -20.40
C GLN A 308 -9.57 -35.45 -19.73
N PHE A 309 -9.76 -34.37 -20.50
CA PHE A 309 -10.38 -33.15 -20.00
C PHE A 309 -11.91 -33.28 -20.04
N ASP A 310 -12.57 -32.57 -19.11
CA ASP A 310 -14.02 -32.44 -19.09
C ASP A 310 -14.54 -31.94 -20.45
N GLU A 311 -15.70 -32.46 -20.87
CA GLU A 311 -16.28 -32.17 -22.20
C GLU A 311 -16.38 -30.65 -22.48
N ALA A 312 -16.74 -29.86 -21.47
CA ALA A 312 -16.83 -28.40 -21.57
C ALA A 312 -15.48 -27.71 -21.83
N ASP A 313 -14.37 -28.35 -21.47
CA ASP A 313 -13.02 -27.79 -21.54
C ASP A 313 -12.19 -28.36 -22.69
N ARG A 314 -12.64 -29.41 -23.39
CA ARG A 314 -11.87 -30.08 -24.47
C ARG A 314 -11.46 -29.15 -25.60
N ASN A 315 -12.39 -28.35 -26.12
CA ASN A 315 -12.10 -27.40 -27.21
C ASN A 315 -11.09 -26.33 -26.78
N ALA A 316 -11.21 -25.84 -25.53
CA ALA A 316 -10.26 -24.89 -24.97
C ALA A 316 -8.90 -25.54 -24.73
N ALA A 317 -8.86 -26.77 -24.22
CA ALA A 317 -7.63 -27.53 -24.00
C ALA A 317 -6.88 -27.77 -25.32
N TRP A 318 -7.60 -28.10 -26.39
CA TRP A 318 -7.05 -28.23 -27.74
C TRP A 318 -6.38 -26.93 -28.21
N SER A 319 -7.14 -25.83 -28.19
CA SER A 319 -6.66 -24.51 -28.62
C SER A 319 -5.45 -24.07 -27.80
N ILE A 320 -5.43 -24.34 -26.49
CA ILE A 320 -4.32 -24.01 -25.60
C ILE A 320 -3.10 -24.88 -25.89
N ALA A 321 -3.27 -26.16 -26.21
CA ALA A 321 -2.15 -27.04 -26.56
C ALA A 321 -1.45 -26.56 -27.83
N GLU A 322 -2.21 -26.16 -28.86
CA GLU A 322 -1.69 -25.57 -30.09
C GLU A 322 -0.89 -24.28 -29.80
N ILE A 323 -1.46 -23.39 -28.98
CA ILE A 323 -0.81 -22.14 -28.57
C ILE A 323 0.49 -22.42 -27.80
N ILE A 324 0.51 -23.40 -26.88
CA ILE A 324 1.71 -23.75 -26.11
C ILE A 324 2.82 -24.26 -27.04
N MET A 325 2.51 -25.19 -27.93
CA MET A 325 3.50 -25.72 -28.88
C MET A 325 4.01 -24.65 -29.85
N ALA A 326 3.13 -23.74 -30.30
CA ALA A 326 3.54 -22.60 -31.11
C ALA A 326 4.45 -21.62 -30.33
N ALA A 327 4.09 -21.31 -29.07
CA ALA A 327 4.89 -20.44 -28.22
C ALA A 327 6.29 -21.00 -27.95
N GLU A 328 6.40 -22.30 -27.68
CA GLU A 328 7.69 -22.95 -27.43
C GLU A 328 8.59 -22.97 -28.69
N ARG A 329 8.00 -23.21 -29.86
CA ARG A 329 8.73 -23.12 -31.15
C ARG A 329 9.19 -21.70 -31.47
N LEU A 330 8.31 -20.71 -31.33
CA LEU A 330 8.65 -19.29 -31.54
C LEU A 330 9.71 -18.82 -30.55
N ALA A 331 9.61 -19.19 -29.27
CA ALA A 331 10.60 -18.85 -28.26
C ALA A 331 11.98 -19.44 -28.60
N ALA A 332 12.04 -20.70 -29.08
CA ALA A 332 13.28 -21.32 -29.55
C ALA A 332 13.92 -20.56 -30.75
N ARG A 333 13.11 -19.83 -31.53
CA ARG A 333 13.54 -19.01 -32.68
C ARG A 333 13.66 -17.52 -32.35
N SER A 334 13.71 -17.16 -31.06
CA SER A 334 13.78 -15.76 -30.61
C SER A 334 12.62 -14.87 -31.12
N GLY A 335 11.43 -15.45 -31.30
CA GLY A 335 10.21 -14.77 -31.71
C GLY A 335 10.14 -14.40 -33.20
N LYS A 336 10.98 -15.02 -34.05
CA LYS A 336 10.84 -14.89 -35.51
C LYS A 336 9.69 -15.78 -35.99
N ALA A 337 8.71 -15.16 -36.66
CA ALA A 337 7.60 -15.84 -37.30
C ALA A 337 8.09 -16.76 -38.43
N ASP A 338 7.32 -17.82 -38.70
CA ASP A 338 7.58 -18.70 -39.82
C ASP A 338 7.17 -18.01 -41.13
N ASP A 339 7.92 -18.27 -42.21
CA ASP A 339 7.54 -17.80 -43.54
C ASP A 339 6.20 -18.47 -43.91
N PRO A 340 5.21 -17.72 -44.45
CA PRO A 340 3.88 -18.25 -44.73
C PRO A 340 3.92 -19.13 -46.00
N THR A 341 4.55 -20.30 -45.90
CA THR A 341 4.71 -21.26 -46.99
C THR A 341 3.76 -22.46 -46.88
N GLY A 342 2.79 -22.44 -45.95
CA GLY A 342 1.83 -23.53 -45.71
C GLY A 342 0.39 -23.05 -45.48
N GLU A 343 -0.53 -23.99 -45.33
CA GLU A 343 -1.93 -23.72 -44.95
C GLU A 343 -1.99 -22.89 -43.66
N VAL A 344 -2.77 -21.81 -43.69
CA VAL A 344 -3.00 -20.96 -42.52
C VAL A 344 -3.99 -21.66 -41.60
N TYR A 345 -3.50 -22.30 -40.55
CA TYR A 345 -4.33 -22.82 -39.47
C TYR A 345 -4.68 -21.69 -38.52
N THR A 346 -5.98 -21.48 -38.29
CA THR A 346 -6.48 -20.50 -37.31
C THR A 346 -7.19 -21.25 -36.19
N THR A 347 -6.75 -21.06 -34.95
CA THR A 347 -7.48 -21.51 -33.75
C THR A 347 -8.12 -20.31 -33.08
N ASP A 348 -9.28 -20.54 -32.46
CA ASP A 348 -9.96 -19.51 -31.68
C ASP A 348 -9.19 -19.28 -30.38
N VAL A 349 -8.80 -18.03 -30.09
CA VAL A 349 -7.97 -17.72 -28.92
C VAL A 349 -8.86 -17.70 -27.68
N PRO A 350 -8.69 -18.62 -26.71
CA PRO A 350 -9.53 -18.62 -25.53
C PRO A 350 -9.32 -17.35 -24.72
N ASP A 351 -10.34 -16.93 -23.97
CA ASP A 351 -10.23 -15.76 -23.12
C ASP A 351 -9.14 -15.94 -22.06
N VAL A 352 -8.63 -14.81 -21.53
CA VAL A 352 -7.50 -14.82 -20.59
C VAL A 352 -7.79 -15.62 -19.32
N ALA A 353 -9.03 -15.67 -18.83
CA ALA A 353 -9.37 -16.46 -17.65
C ALA A 353 -9.29 -17.97 -17.94
N THR A 354 -9.80 -18.40 -19.10
CA THR A 354 -9.70 -19.78 -19.57
C THR A 354 -8.25 -20.19 -19.81
N LEU A 355 -7.46 -19.34 -20.47
CA LEU A 355 -6.01 -19.53 -20.64
C LEU A 355 -5.33 -19.75 -19.28
N VAL A 356 -5.52 -18.86 -18.32
CA VAL A 356 -4.86 -18.95 -17.00
C VAL A 356 -5.29 -20.19 -16.21
N ARG A 357 -6.56 -20.59 -16.31
CA ARG A 357 -7.11 -21.76 -15.62
C ARG A 357 -6.50 -23.06 -16.17
N LEU A 358 -6.45 -23.20 -17.50
CA LEU A 358 -6.05 -24.44 -18.17
C LEU A 358 -4.57 -24.51 -18.58
N TRP A 359 -3.81 -23.41 -18.50
CA TRP A 359 -2.41 -23.39 -18.93
C TRP A 359 -1.55 -24.47 -18.29
N LYS A 360 -1.61 -24.60 -16.96
CA LYS A 360 -0.78 -25.56 -16.22
C LYS A 360 -1.10 -27.02 -16.57
N PRO A 361 -2.37 -27.49 -16.51
CA PRO A 361 -2.67 -28.88 -16.86
C PRO A 361 -2.36 -29.18 -18.34
N VAL A 362 -2.71 -28.28 -19.27
CA VAL A 362 -2.44 -28.50 -20.70
C VAL A 362 -0.95 -28.48 -21.00
N ARG A 363 -0.16 -27.63 -20.34
CA ARG A 363 1.31 -27.64 -20.50
C ARG A 363 1.96 -28.94 -20.02
N ALA A 364 1.47 -29.50 -18.91
CA ALA A 364 1.94 -30.81 -18.44
C ALA A 364 1.66 -31.89 -19.50
N MET A 365 0.43 -31.91 -20.04
CA MET A 365 0.04 -32.80 -21.13
C MET A 365 0.95 -32.64 -22.37
N VAL A 366 1.21 -31.41 -22.83
CA VAL A 366 2.10 -31.15 -23.98
C VAL A 366 3.53 -31.65 -23.70
N THR A 367 4.02 -31.49 -22.47
CA THR A 367 5.34 -31.99 -22.08
C THR A 367 5.39 -33.52 -22.18
N ASP A 368 4.39 -34.22 -21.65
CA ASP A 368 4.30 -35.68 -21.71
C ASP A 368 4.15 -36.18 -23.16
N MET A 369 3.38 -35.45 -23.97
CA MET A 369 3.20 -35.72 -25.40
C MET A 369 4.52 -35.66 -26.16
N THR A 370 5.31 -34.59 -25.97
CA THR A 370 6.62 -34.43 -26.62
C THR A 370 7.65 -35.48 -26.16
N ALA A 371 7.61 -35.88 -24.87
CA ALA A 371 8.43 -36.96 -24.34
C ALA A 371 8.09 -38.31 -25.00
N THR A 372 6.79 -38.59 -25.16
CA THR A 372 6.29 -39.84 -25.78
C THR A 372 6.65 -39.92 -27.26
N ALA A 373 6.51 -38.81 -28.00
CA ALA A 373 6.90 -38.71 -29.40
C ALA A 373 8.42 -38.89 -29.61
N SER A 374 9.24 -38.40 -28.67
CA SER A 374 10.70 -38.57 -28.75
C SER A 374 11.11 -40.03 -28.54
N ALA A 375 10.48 -40.72 -27.58
CA ALA A 375 10.74 -42.13 -27.26
C ALA A 375 10.29 -43.10 -28.37
N SER A 376 9.22 -42.79 -29.12
CA SER A 376 8.80 -43.61 -30.26
C SER A 376 9.72 -43.45 -31.47
N SER A 377 10.38 -42.29 -31.63
CA SER A 377 11.34 -42.06 -32.73
C SER A 377 12.67 -42.81 -32.54
N SER A 378 13.11 -43.02 -31.29
CA SER A 378 14.36 -43.72 -30.98
C SER A 378 14.27 -45.25 -31.10
N LEU A 379 13.06 -45.79 -31.24
CA LEU A 379 12.78 -47.23 -31.36
C LEU A 379 12.61 -47.71 -32.81
N ARG A 380 12.82 -46.87 -33.83
CA ARG A 380 12.94 -47.33 -35.24
C ARG A 380 14.40 -47.70 -35.55
N PRO A 381 14.73 -49.00 -35.71
CA PRO A 381 16.01 -49.38 -36.30
C PRO A 381 15.99 -49.04 -37.79
N THR A 382 17.09 -48.48 -38.28
CA THR A 382 17.39 -48.27 -39.72
C THR A 382 17.43 -49.56 -40.49
#